data_AF-A0A4S2EN17-F1
#
_entry.id   AF-A0A4S2EN17-F1
#
_cell.length_a   1.000
_cell.length_b   1.000
_cell.length_c   1.000
_cell.angle_alpha   90.00
_cell.angle_beta   90.00
_cell.angle_gamma   90.00
#
_symmetry.space_group_name_H-M   'P 1'
#
loop_
_entity.id
_entity.type
_entity.pdbx_description
1 polymer ?
#
loop_
_entity_poly.entity_id
_entity_poly.type
_entity_poly.pdbx_seq_one_letter_code
_entity_poly.pdbx_strand_id
1 'polypeptide(L)' 'MARRFPMWREILRRVESSPVVGADETGEYPDGGSHWMWVCQNEMATYIFPDPSRGKNAMYE' A
#
# COMPACT_ATOMS: atom_id res chain seq x y z
N MET A 1 25.99 2.29 -16.73
CA MET A 1 24.61 2.83 -16.70
C MET A 1 23.95 2.41 -15.40
N ALA A 2 23.52 3.35 -14.56
CA ALA A 2 22.77 3.01 -13.34
C ALA A 2 21.36 2.55 -13.71
N ARG A 3 20.96 1.36 -13.24
CA ARG A 3 19.63 0.79 -13.47
C ARG A 3 18.62 1.61 -12.68
N ARG A 4 17.81 2.43 -13.36
CA ARG A 4 16.79 3.26 -12.71
C ARG A 4 15.58 2.37 -12.40
N PHE A 5 15.40 2.04 -11.13
CA PHE A 5 14.24 1.30 -10.68
C PHE A 5 12.99 2.21 -10.62
N PRO A 6 11.78 1.65 -10.71
CA PRO A 6 10.55 2.39 -10.47
C PRO A 6 10.53 3.03 -9.07
N MET A 7 10.02 4.27 -8.97
CA MET A 7 10.00 5.05 -7.71
C MET A 7 9.30 4.31 -6.56
N TRP A 8 8.27 3.52 -6.85
CA TRP A 8 7.52 2.76 -5.84
C TRP A 8 8.40 1.77 -5.05
N ARG A 9 9.44 1.21 -5.68
CA ARG A 9 10.37 0.30 -4.98
C ARG A 9 11.19 1.00 -3.92
N GLU A 10 11.56 2.26 -4.18
CA GLU A 10 12.28 3.08 -3.21
C GLU A 10 11.37 3.52 -2.06
N ILE A 11 10.11 3.82 -2.36
CA ILE A 11 9.06 4.10 -1.36
C ILE A 11 8.84 2.89 -0.45
N LEU A 12 8.62 1.71 -1.04
CA LEU A 12 8.45 0.46 -0.29
C LEU A 12 9.65 0.18 0.62
N ARG A 13 10.88 0.25 0.07
CA ARG A 13 12.11 0.05 0.84
C ARG A 13 12.22 0.99 2.04
N ARG A 14 11.84 2.25 1.88
CA ARG A 14 11.86 3.24 2.99
C ARG A 14 10.85 2.91 4.07
N VAL A 15 9.64 2.50 3.68
CA VAL A 15 8.60 2.07 4.62
C VAL A 15 9.03 0.81 5.37
N GLU A 16 9.53 -0.21 4.67
CA GLU A 16 10.04 -1.46 5.27
C GLU A 16 11.21 -1.25 6.23
N SER A 17 12.09 -0.28 5.93
CA SER A 17 13.25 0.02 6.77
C SER A 17 12.93 0.84 8.03
N SER A 18 11.68 1.28 8.18
CA SER A 18 11.29 2.16 9.29
C SER A 18 11.08 1.37 10.59
N PRO A 19 11.62 1.83 11.73
CA PRO A 19 11.38 1.19 13.02
C PRO A 19 9.93 1.32 13.49
N VAL A 20 9.20 2.31 12.97
CA VAL A 20 7.76 2.52 13.22
C VAL A 20 7.07 2.68 11.87
N VAL A 21 6.03 1.89 11.64
CA VAL A 21 5.18 1.94 10.45
C VAL A 21 3.72 2.00 10.91
N GLY A 22 2.99 3.02 10.45
CA GLY A 22 1.53 3.02 10.53
C GLY A 22 0.98 2.13 9.42
N ALA A 23 0.05 1.24 9.75
CA ALA A 23 -0.62 0.39 8.79
C ALA A 23 -2.14 0.56 8.95
N ASP A 24 -2.82 0.74 7.84
CA ASP A 24 -4.27 0.86 7.78
C ASP A 24 -4.82 0.17 6.52
N GLU A 25 -6.10 -0.18 6.56
CA GLU A 25 -6.84 -0.67 5.40
C GLU A 25 -7.87 0.38 4.98
N THR A 26 -7.91 0.71 3.68
CA THR A 26 -8.86 1.68 3.15
C THR A 26 -9.53 1.20 1.87
N GLY A 27 -10.81 1.55 1.73
CA GLY A 27 -11.58 1.27 0.53
C GLY A 27 -11.46 2.43 -0.46
N GLU A 28 -11.23 2.12 -1.73
CA GLU A 28 -11.32 3.09 -2.82
C GLU A 28 -12.33 2.65 -3.88
N TYR A 29 -12.91 3.63 -4.59
CA TYR A 29 -13.87 3.38 -5.67
C TYR A 29 -13.44 3.97 -7.03
N PRO A 30 -12.23 3.67 -7.52
CA PRO A 30 -11.86 4.02 -8.89
C PRO A 30 -12.78 3.27 -9.87
N ASP A 31 -13.20 3.96 -10.93
CA ASP A 31 -13.88 3.36 -12.07
C ASP A 31 -15.19 2.60 -11.75
N GLY A 32 -15.81 2.88 -10.61
CA GLY A 32 -17.07 2.25 -10.19
C GLY A 32 -16.91 0.84 -9.59
N GLY A 33 -15.68 0.34 -9.44
CA GLY A 33 -15.37 -0.88 -8.69
C GLY A 33 -15.03 -0.57 -7.25
N SER A 34 -15.27 -1.50 -6.32
CA SER A 34 -14.77 -1.38 -4.94
C SER A 34 -13.44 -2.10 -4.81
N HIS A 35 -12.40 -1.39 -4.42
CA HIS A 35 -11.05 -1.92 -4.22
C HIS A 35 -10.63 -1.73 -2.76
N TRP A 36 -9.90 -2.71 -2.24
CA TRP A 36 -9.36 -2.67 -0.88
C TRP A 36 -7.85 -2.51 -0.96
N MET A 37 -7.36 -1.50 -0.25
CA MET A 37 -5.97 -1.09 -0.30
C MET A 37 -5.35 -1.21 1.09
N TRP A 38 -4.13 -1.73 1.14
CA TRP A 38 -3.26 -1.55 2.29
C TRP A 38 -2.52 -0.24 2.15
N VAL A 39 -2.46 0.49 3.25
CA VAL A 39 -1.74 1.75 3.37
C VAL A 39 -0.69 1.59 4.45
N CYS A 40 0.58 1.60 4.06
CA CYS A 40 1.71 1.58 4.97
C CYS A 40 2.42 2.94 4.93
N GLN A 41 2.60 3.59 6.07
CA GLN A 41 3.14 4.95 6.15
C GLN A 41 4.23 5.05 7.21
N ASN A 42 5.20 5.91 6.94
CA ASN A 42 6.11 6.45 7.94
C ASN A 42 6.20 7.98 7.76
N GLU A 43 7.07 8.64 8.51
CA GLU A 43 7.22 10.10 8.45
C GLU A 43 7.65 10.65 7.08
N MET A 44 8.23 9.80 6.21
CA MET A 44 8.80 10.24 4.93
C MET A 44 8.02 9.76 3.70
N ALA A 45 7.25 8.68 3.81
CA ALA A 45 6.69 8.01 2.66
C ALA A 45 5.40 7.24 2.99
N THR A 46 4.55 7.11 1.98
CA THR A 46 3.34 6.29 2.00
C THR A 46 3.41 5.30 0.84
N TYR A 47 3.20 4.03 1.14
CA TYR A 47 3.06 2.95 0.17
C TYR A 47 1.62 2.43 0.21
N ILE A 48 0.96 2.47 -0.94
CA ILE A 48 -0.42 2.00 -1.11
C ILE A 48 -0.39 0.85 -2.10
N PHE A 49 -0.99 -0.28 -1.76
CA PHE A 49 -1.11 -1.40 -2.69
C PHE A 49 -2.50 -2.05 -2.63
N PRO A 50 -3.10 -2.37 -3.80
CA PRO A 50 -4.33 -3.15 -3.85
C PRO A 50 -4.03 -4.59 -3.44
N ASP A 51 -4.84 -5.12 -2.54
CA ASP A 51 -4.82 -6.55 -2.19
C ASP A 51 -6.12 -7.19 -2.67
N PRO A 52 -6.09 -7.95 -3.79
CA PRO A 52 -7.28 -8.59 -4.35
C PRO A 52 -7.91 -9.64 -3.43
N SER A 53 -7.16 -10.14 -2.44
CA SER A 53 -7.66 -11.11 -1.47
C SER A 53 -8.46 -10.45 -0.34
N ARG A 54 -8.33 -9.13 -0.18
CA ARG A 54 -9.00 -8.32 0.84
C ARG A 54 -10.14 -7.49 0.24
N GLY A 55 -11.00 -6.95 1.10
CA GLY A 55 -12.22 -6.23 0.73
C GLY A 55 -13.46 -6.85 1.32
N LYS A 56 -14.56 -6.86 0.56
CA LYS A 56 -15.84 -7.44 0.99
C LYS A 56 -15.69 -8.85 1.58
N ASN A 57 -14.76 -9.66 1.05
CA ASN A 57 -14.51 -11.02 1.53
C ASN A 57 -13.89 -11.08 2.94
N ALA A 58 -13.10 -10.10 3.37
CA ALA A 58 -12.47 -10.07 4.69
C ALA A 58 -13.45 -9.66 5.82
N MET A 59 -14.57 -8.99 5.47
CA MET A 59 -15.60 -8.59 6.43
C MET A 59 -16.58 -9.71 6.81
N TYR A 60 -16.58 -10.82 6.06
CA TYR A 60 -17.49 -11.95 6.25
C TYR A 60 -16.80 -13.22 6.78
N GLU A 61 -15.53 -13.12 7.21
CA GLU A 61 -14.87 -14.13 8.06
C GLU A 61 -15.24 -13.92 9.53
#